data_AF-A0A6B3SYL5-F1
#
_entry.id   AF-A0A6B3SYL5-F1
#
_cell.length_a   1.000
_cell.length_b   1.000
_cell.length_c   1.000
_cell.angle_alpha   90.00
_cell.angle_beta   90.00
_cell.angle_gamma   90.00
#
_symmetry.space_group_name_H-M   'P 1'
#
loop_
_entity.id
_entity.type
_entity.pdbx_description
1 polymer ?
#
loop_
_entity_poly.entity_id
_entity_poly.type
_entity_poly.pdbx_seq_one_letter_code
_entity_poly.pdbx_strand_id
1 'polypeptide(L)'
;MRLPAALLLMVALPVVAQDLDARFSCSTKGSDHGESVIYADAGEMRLHGDKIDAFRWESSLFRSTHGFECSIDDGDGLVAESREVGAGREWRVTLSDAQAARERRGYEFARLPSCSIRLEREGDQLSIKPSCPALCGSRGNFTELSVNLKTGTCQYQE
;
A
#
# COMPACT_ATOMS: atom_id res chain seq x y z
N MET A 1 25.09 -20.30 -54.66
CA MET A 1 25.21 -19.21 -53.67
C MET A 1 24.36 -19.57 -52.46
N ARG A 2 24.95 -19.77 -51.28
CA ARG A 2 24.24 -20.09 -50.03
C ARG A 2 24.43 -18.90 -49.07
N LEU A 3 23.35 -18.22 -48.69
CA LEU A 3 23.38 -17.19 -47.66
C LEU A 3 23.50 -17.84 -46.28
N PRO A 4 24.34 -17.32 -45.36
CA PRO A 4 24.39 -17.78 -43.99
C PRO A 4 23.21 -17.20 -43.18
N ALA A 5 22.50 -18.07 -42.48
CA ALA A 5 21.47 -17.71 -41.52
C ALA A 5 22.12 -17.05 -40.29
N ALA A 6 21.87 -15.76 -40.10
CA ALA A 6 22.26 -15.03 -38.90
C ALA A 6 21.32 -15.41 -37.75
N LEU A 7 21.86 -16.12 -36.77
CA LEU A 7 21.18 -16.51 -35.53
C LEU A 7 21.06 -15.25 -34.64
N LEU A 8 19.86 -14.65 -34.55
CA LEU A 8 19.58 -13.59 -33.58
C LEU A 8 19.56 -14.19 -32.17
N LEU A 9 20.62 -13.96 -31.38
CA LEU A 9 20.57 -14.11 -29.94
C LEU A 9 19.73 -12.95 -29.36
N MET A 10 18.51 -13.25 -28.91
CA MET A 10 17.79 -12.36 -28.00
C MET A 10 18.47 -12.41 -26.63
N VAL A 11 19.22 -11.37 -26.30
CA VAL A 11 19.72 -11.14 -24.95
C VAL A 11 18.52 -10.74 -24.10
N ALA A 12 17.92 -11.69 -23.39
CA ALA A 12 16.95 -11.40 -22.35
C ALA A 12 17.70 -10.69 -21.22
N LEU A 13 17.60 -9.37 -21.17
CA LEU A 13 18.06 -8.61 -20.01
C LEU A 13 17.26 -9.12 -18.79
N PRO A 14 17.93 -9.45 -17.66
CA PRO A 14 17.22 -9.82 -16.46
C PRO A 14 16.37 -8.63 -16.04
N VAL A 15 15.04 -8.81 -16.03
CA VAL A 15 14.15 -7.86 -15.38
C VAL A 15 14.56 -7.87 -13.91
N VAL A 16 15.09 -6.74 -13.44
CA VAL A 16 15.44 -6.60 -12.03
C VAL A 16 14.12 -6.69 -11.29
N ALA A 17 13.95 -7.75 -10.50
CA ALA A 17 12.82 -7.88 -9.59
C ALA A 17 12.75 -6.59 -8.76
N GLN A 18 11.77 -5.73 -9.03
CA GLN A 18 11.65 -4.46 -8.34
C GLN A 18 11.11 -4.72 -6.94
N ASP A 19 11.98 -4.77 -5.95
CA ASP A 19 11.56 -4.86 -4.56
C ASP A 19 10.97 -3.51 -4.11
N LEU A 20 10.08 -3.54 -3.12
CA LEU A 20 9.58 -2.33 -2.47
C LEU A 20 10.42 -2.06 -1.23
N ASP A 21 11.01 -0.88 -1.16
CA ASP A 21 11.55 -0.30 0.07
C ASP A 21 11.07 1.15 0.10
N ALA A 22 10.09 1.41 0.95
CA ALA A 22 9.40 2.69 1.02
C ALA A 22 9.20 3.11 2.47
N ARG A 23 9.51 4.38 2.72
CA ARG A 23 9.15 5.08 3.95
C ARG A 23 8.57 6.44 3.59
N PHE A 24 7.40 6.75 4.11
CA PHE A 24 6.71 7.99 3.78
C PHE A 24 5.95 8.56 4.97
N SER A 25 5.70 9.87 4.91
CA SER A 25 4.87 10.60 5.85
C SER A 25 4.17 11.69 5.05
N CYS A 26 2.86 11.60 4.95
CA CYS A 26 1.99 12.43 4.13
C CYS A 26 0.99 13.13 5.03
N SER A 27 0.58 14.33 4.66
CA SER A 27 -0.54 15.01 5.33
C SER A 27 -1.24 15.94 4.36
N THR A 28 -2.57 16.04 4.47
CA THR A 28 -3.35 17.03 3.75
C THR A 28 -4.40 17.65 4.66
N LYS A 29 -4.76 18.91 4.38
CA LYS A 29 -5.84 19.61 5.07
C LYS A 29 -7.14 19.33 4.33
N GLY A 30 -8.22 19.12 5.07
CA GLY A 30 -9.56 19.05 4.51
C GLY A 30 -10.61 19.65 5.45
N SER A 31 -11.86 19.32 5.16
CA SER A 31 -13.02 19.72 5.95
C SER A 31 -13.90 18.50 6.19
N ASP A 32 -14.27 18.27 7.45
CA ASP A 32 -15.21 17.22 7.86
C ASP A 32 -16.33 17.88 8.67
N HIS A 33 -17.58 17.77 8.22
CA HIS A 33 -18.74 18.43 8.82
C HIS A 33 -18.57 19.95 9.12
N GLY A 34 -17.74 20.66 8.34
CA GLY A 34 -17.48 22.10 8.50
C GLY A 34 -16.33 22.43 9.46
N GLU A 35 -15.68 21.43 10.05
CA GLU A 35 -14.47 21.59 10.86
C GLU A 35 -13.22 21.36 10.01
N SER A 36 -12.18 22.15 10.24
CA SER A 36 -10.88 21.91 9.61
C SER A 36 -10.25 20.67 10.22
N VAL A 37 -9.89 19.72 9.36
CA VAL A 37 -9.24 18.48 9.74
C VAL A 37 -7.93 18.30 8.99
N ILE A 38 -7.00 17.55 9.58
CA ILE A 38 -5.78 17.12 8.91
C ILE A 38 -5.81 15.59 8.80
N TYR A 39 -5.79 15.09 7.58
CA TYR A 39 -5.54 13.70 7.28
C TYR A 39 -4.03 13.49 7.20
N ALA A 40 -3.52 12.45 7.84
CA ALA A 40 -2.10 12.15 7.84
C ALA A 40 -1.83 10.66 7.83
N ASP A 41 -0.94 10.25 6.92
CA ASP A 41 -0.60 8.87 6.64
C ASP A 41 0.91 8.68 6.75
N ALA A 42 1.34 7.67 7.48
CA ALA A 42 2.74 7.30 7.61
C ALA A 42 2.90 5.81 7.33
N GLY A 43 3.95 5.44 6.59
CA GLY A 43 4.18 4.04 6.27
C GLY A 43 5.66 3.67 6.18
N GLU A 44 5.90 2.39 6.48
CA GLU A 44 7.14 1.66 6.26
C GLU A 44 6.77 0.35 5.56
N MET A 45 7.23 0.14 4.33
CA MET A 45 6.88 -1.02 3.53
C MET A 45 8.13 -1.58 2.87
N ARG A 46 8.50 -2.82 3.23
CA ARG A 46 9.61 -3.59 2.67
C ARG A 46 9.10 -4.93 2.18
N LEU A 47 9.04 -5.10 0.86
CA LEU A 47 8.55 -6.31 0.20
C LEU A 47 9.53 -6.81 -0.87
N HIS A 48 9.83 -8.11 -0.84
CA HIS A 48 10.71 -8.80 -1.78
C HIS A 48 9.94 -9.93 -2.47
N GLY A 49 9.41 -9.67 -3.67
CA GLY A 49 8.39 -10.52 -4.28
C GLY A 49 7.17 -10.66 -3.36
N ASP A 50 6.80 -11.90 -3.00
CA ASP A 50 5.67 -12.20 -2.12
C ASP A 50 6.03 -12.14 -0.63
N LYS A 51 7.30 -11.89 -0.30
CA LYS A 51 7.78 -11.85 1.08
C LYS A 51 7.63 -10.43 1.64
N ILE A 52 6.97 -10.31 2.79
CA ILE A 52 6.92 -9.09 3.59
C ILE A 52 8.06 -9.14 4.60
N ASP A 53 9.00 -8.19 4.52
CA ASP A 53 10.11 -8.05 5.48
C ASP A 53 9.78 -7.02 6.57
N ALA A 54 9.00 -6.01 6.24
CA ALA A 54 8.35 -5.10 7.18
C ALA A 54 7.15 -4.45 6.52
N PHE A 55 6.09 -4.27 7.30
CA PHE A 55 4.91 -3.55 6.87
C PHE A 55 4.32 -2.80 8.04
N ARG A 56 4.13 -1.50 7.84
CA ARG A 56 3.35 -0.65 8.70
C ARG A 56 2.72 0.46 7.87
N TRP A 57 1.44 0.70 8.07
CA TRP A 57 0.76 1.89 7.57
C TRP A 57 -0.23 2.38 8.62
N GLU A 58 -0.04 3.63 9.04
CA GLU A 58 -0.86 4.33 10.01
C GLU A 58 -1.56 5.48 9.31
N SER A 59 -2.87 5.60 9.52
CA SER A 59 -3.68 6.71 9.03
C SER A 59 -4.37 7.38 10.21
N SER A 60 -4.23 8.70 10.29
CA SER A 60 -4.68 9.54 11.38
C SER A 60 -5.54 10.68 10.86
N LEU A 61 -6.62 10.95 11.59
CA LEU A 61 -7.31 12.22 11.50
C LEU A 61 -7.00 13.05 12.73
N PHE A 62 -6.26 14.12 12.53
CA PHE A 62 -6.12 15.15 13.56
C PHE A 62 -7.35 16.06 13.51
N ARG A 63 -8.26 15.79 14.45
CA ARG A 63 -9.27 16.74 14.93
C ARG A 63 -8.82 17.31 16.28
N SER A 64 -9.57 18.25 16.82
CA SER A 64 -9.36 18.79 18.18
C SER A 64 -9.37 17.74 19.30
N THR A 65 -9.69 16.46 19.00
CA THR A 65 -9.57 15.29 19.89
C THR A 65 -8.55 14.28 19.33
N HIS A 66 -7.61 13.82 20.17
CA HIS A 66 -6.44 13.01 19.78
C HIS A 66 -6.76 11.53 19.51
N GLY A 67 -6.11 10.93 18.50
CA GLY A 67 -6.03 9.47 18.28
C GLY A 67 -5.69 9.09 16.83
N PHE A 68 -4.90 8.02 16.62
CA PHE A 68 -4.81 7.35 15.32
C PHE A 68 -6.10 6.59 15.06
N GLU A 69 -6.59 6.61 13.83
CA GLU A 69 -7.89 6.01 13.51
C GLU A 69 -7.76 4.67 12.80
N CYS A 70 -6.63 4.44 12.14
CA CYS A 70 -6.31 3.20 11.45
C CYS A 70 -4.80 2.89 11.60
N SER A 71 -4.48 1.64 11.89
CA SER A 71 -3.11 1.12 11.96
C SER A 71 -3.11 -0.33 11.49
N ILE A 72 -2.20 -0.64 10.57
CA ILE A 72 -1.91 -2.00 10.09
C ILE A 72 -0.41 -2.21 10.21
N ASP A 73 0.00 -3.33 10.78
CA ASP A 73 1.41 -3.71 10.88
C ASP A 73 1.64 -5.23 10.78
N ASP A 74 2.90 -5.65 10.87
CA ASP A 74 3.36 -7.05 10.81
C ASP A 74 2.61 -7.97 11.80
N GLY A 75 2.12 -7.43 12.91
CA GLY A 75 1.35 -8.16 13.91
C GLY A 75 0.00 -8.65 13.37
N ASP A 76 -0.55 -8.04 12.33
CA ASP A 76 -1.90 -8.32 11.84
C ASP A 76 -2.00 -9.61 11.00
N GLY A 77 -0.89 -10.29 10.73
CA GLY A 77 -0.88 -11.56 9.98
C GLY A 77 -1.05 -11.33 8.47
N LEU A 78 -0.21 -10.45 7.93
CA LEU A 78 -0.25 -10.01 6.53
C LEU A 78 0.26 -11.10 5.57
N VAL A 79 -0.33 -11.15 4.38
CA VAL A 79 0.08 -12.02 3.27
C VAL A 79 0.16 -11.16 2.00
N ALA A 80 1.25 -11.29 1.25
CA ALA A 80 1.43 -10.59 -0.02
C ALA A 80 1.41 -11.56 -1.20
N GLU A 81 0.80 -11.12 -2.29
CA GLU A 81 0.92 -11.72 -3.63
C GLU A 81 1.51 -10.64 -4.54
N SER A 82 2.53 -10.95 -5.32
CA SER A 82 3.19 -10.03 -6.25
C SER A 82 3.02 -10.46 -7.70
N ARG A 83 2.97 -9.47 -8.60
CA ARG A 83 2.96 -9.68 -10.04
C ARG A 83 3.64 -8.53 -10.77
N GLU A 84 4.30 -8.83 -11.87
CA GLU A 84 4.81 -7.81 -12.79
C GLU A 84 3.66 -7.18 -13.57
N VAL A 85 3.68 -5.85 -13.72
CA VAL A 85 2.69 -5.09 -14.48
C VAL A 85 3.41 -4.06 -15.34
N GLY A 86 3.53 -4.34 -16.64
CA GLY A 86 4.26 -3.45 -17.56
C GLY A 86 5.73 -3.32 -17.19
N ALA A 87 6.17 -2.10 -16.87
CA ALA A 87 7.53 -1.81 -16.39
C ALA A 87 7.64 -1.73 -14.85
N GLY A 88 6.53 -1.93 -14.15
CA GLY A 88 6.43 -1.85 -12.69
C GLY A 88 6.02 -3.17 -12.07
N ARG A 89 5.80 -3.13 -10.76
CA ARG A 89 5.33 -4.27 -9.97
C ARG A 89 4.12 -3.90 -9.14
N GLU A 90 3.22 -4.86 -9.00
CA GLU A 90 2.06 -4.76 -8.13
C GLU A 90 2.17 -5.80 -7.00
N TRP A 91 1.84 -5.38 -5.78
CA TRP A 91 1.58 -6.26 -4.65
C TRP A 91 0.14 -6.14 -4.21
N ARG A 92 -0.46 -7.25 -3.84
CA ARG A 92 -1.72 -7.32 -3.12
C ARG A 92 -1.45 -7.85 -1.72
N VAL A 93 -1.61 -7.00 -0.73
CA VAL A 93 -1.48 -7.34 0.69
C VAL A 93 -2.87 -7.61 1.27
N THR A 94 -3.04 -8.75 1.93
CA THR A 94 -4.28 -9.19 2.59
C THR A 94 -4.00 -9.66 4.00
N LEU A 95 -5.04 -9.87 4.79
CA LEU A 95 -4.96 -10.47 6.11
C LEU A 95 -5.23 -11.97 6.02
N SER A 96 -4.35 -12.79 6.58
CA SER A 96 -4.55 -14.25 6.70
C SER A 96 -5.79 -14.60 7.53
N ASP A 97 -6.03 -13.85 8.60
CA ASP A 97 -7.24 -13.89 9.40
C ASP A 97 -7.71 -12.45 9.72
N ALA A 98 -8.58 -11.94 8.86
CA ALA A 98 -9.12 -10.59 9.02
C ALA A 98 -9.94 -10.41 10.30
N GLN A 99 -10.56 -11.48 10.83
CA GLN A 99 -11.35 -11.38 12.06
C GLN A 99 -10.42 -11.28 13.28
N ALA A 100 -9.45 -12.18 13.40
CA ALA A 100 -8.50 -12.16 14.51
C ALA A 100 -7.64 -10.87 14.53
N ALA A 101 -7.27 -10.33 13.37
CA ALA A 101 -6.61 -9.03 13.28
C ALA A 101 -7.49 -7.90 13.86
N ARG A 102 -8.76 -7.84 13.48
CA ARG A 102 -9.71 -6.84 13.98
C ARG A 102 -9.97 -6.96 15.49
N GLU A 103 -10.15 -8.18 15.99
CA GLU A 103 -10.35 -8.45 17.41
C GLU A 103 -9.15 -7.97 18.25
N ARG A 104 -7.92 -8.24 17.79
CA ARG A 104 -6.70 -7.75 18.46
C ARG A 104 -6.61 -6.23 18.51
N ARG A 105 -7.19 -5.54 17.52
CA ARG A 105 -7.24 -4.08 17.44
C ARG A 105 -8.47 -3.46 18.13
N GLY A 106 -9.36 -4.29 18.70
CA GLY A 106 -10.58 -3.82 19.37
C GLY A 106 -11.66 -3.30 18.44
N TYR A 107 -11.69 -3.75 17.18
CA TYR A 107 -12.69 -3.36 16.18
C TYR A 107 -13.90 -4.31 16.19
N GLU A 108 -15.11 -3.81 16.46
CA GLU A 108 -16.33 -4.62 16.68
C GLU A 108 -17.29 -4.68 15.47
N PHE A 109 -16.81 -4.48 14.24
CA PHE A 109 -17.69 -4.48 13.06
C PHE A 109 -18.06 -5.90 12.62
N ALA A 110 -19.33 -6.10 12.24
CA ALA A 110 -19.86 -7.33 11.66
C ALA A 110 -19.08 -7.77 10.41
N ARG A 111 -19.21 -9.05 9.99
CA ARG A 111 -18.48 -9.65 8.84
C ARG A 111 -18.37 -8.70 7.65
N LEU A 112 -17.18 -8.15 7.43
CA LEU A 112 -16.85 -7.32 6.28
C LEU A 112 -16.28 -8.21 5.17
N PRO A 113 -16.42 -7.80 3.89
CA PRO A 113 -15.84 -8.53 2.76
C PRO A 113 -14.31 -8.67 2.91
N SER A 114 -13.71 -9.63 2.20
CA SER A 114 -12.25 -9.78 2.14
C SER A 114 -11.62 -8.52 1.57
N CYS A 115 -10.81 -7.83 2.39
CA CYS A 115 -10.17 -6.59 2.00
C CYS A 115 -8.68 -6.76 1.73
N SER A 116 -8.13 -5.84 0.93
CA SER A 116 -6.75 -5.85 0.49
C SER A 116 -6.19 -4.44 0.35
N ILE A 117 -4.87 -4.32 0.39
CA ILE A 117 -4.13 -3.12 0.02
C ILE A 117 -3.36 -3.48 -1.24
N ARG A 118 -3.64 -2.77 -2.32
CA ARG A 118 -2.86 -2.91 -3.54
C ARG A 118 -1.77 -1.84 -3.55
N LEU A 119 -0.53 -2.27 -3.73
CA LEU A 119 0.63 -1.42 -3.88
C LEU A 119 1.09 -1.52 -5.32
N GLU A 120 1.14 -0.41 -6.04
CA GLU A 120 1.62 -0.36 -7.42
C GLU A 120 2.86 0.52 -7.45
N ARG A 121 4.01 -0.06 -7.83
CA ARG A 121 5.26 0.68 -8.00
C ARG A 121 5.59 0.80 -9.48
N GLU A 122 5.74 2.04 -9.93
CA GLU A 122 6.27 2.37 -11.25
C GLU A 122 7.40 3.40 -11.10
N GLY A 123 8.64 2.92 -11.21
CA GLY A 123 9.84 3.73 -10.98
C GLY A 123 9.89 4.30 -9.55
N ASP A 124 9.82 5.63 -9.44
CA ASP A 124 9.83 6.36 -8.18
C ASP A 124 8.42 6.59 -7.61
N GLN A 125 7.36 6.20 -8.32
CA GLN A 125 5.98 6.38 -7.86
C GLN A 125 5.48 5.10 -7.19
N LEU A 126 4.96 5.24 -5.96
CA LEU A 126 4.19 4.23 -5.26
C LEU A 126 2.73 4.69 -5.19
N SER A 127 1.79 3.84 -5.56
CA SER A 127 0.36 4.04 -5.34
C SER A 127 -0.16 3.00 -4.37
N ILE A 128 -0.84 3.46 -3.33
CA ILE A 128 -1.34 2.68 -2.20
C ILE A 128 -2.87 2.73 -2.27
N LYS A 129 -3.49 1.59 -2.55
CA LYS A 129 -4.89 1.46 -2.93
C LYS A 129 -5.61 0.46 -2.03
N PRO A 130 -6.17 0.91 -0.90
CA PRO A 130 -6.99 0.04 -0.07
C PRO A 130 -8.33 -0.27 -0.75
N SER A 131 -8.80 -1.51 -0.63
CA SER A 131 -10.08 -1.92 -1.23
C SER A 131 -11.29 -1.64 -0.34
N CYS A 132 -11.07 -1.38 0.95
CA CYS A 132 -12.13 -1.04 1.89
C CYS A 132 -11.56 -0.44 3.19
N PRO A 133 -12.40 0.28 3.97
CA PRO A 133 -12.11 0.72 5.35
C PRO A 133 -11.83 -0.40 6.36
N ALA A 134 -12.45 -1.57 6.15
CA ALA A 134 -12.50 -2.68 7.12
C ALA A 134 -11.15 -3.28 7.51
N LEU A 135 -10.07 -2.95 6.80
CA LEU A 135 -8.73 -3.38 7.18
C LEU A 135 -8.29 -2.74 8.50
N CYS A 136 -8.89 -1.63 8.93
CA CYS A 136 -8.43 -0.89 10.09
C CYS A 136 -9.46 0.05 10.73
N GLY A 137 -10.74 -0.35 10.80
CA GLY A 137 -11.75 0.41 11.54
C GLY A 137 -12.90 0.96 10.68
N SER A 138 -13.66 1.92 11.23
CA SER A 138 -14.87 2.49 10.64
C SER A 138 -14.66 3.74 9.79
N ARG A 139 -13.43 4.06 9.36
CA ARG A 139 -13.15 5.35 8.69
C ARG A 139 -13.12 5.26 7.17
N GLY A 140 -13.73 6.26 6.51
CA GLY A 140 -13.63 6.50 5.07
C GLY A 140 -12.31 7.14 4.58
N ASN A 141 -11.34 7.36 5.47
CA ASN A 141 -10.10 8.11 5.17
C ASN A 141 -8.94 7.24 4.65
N PHE A 142 -9.15 5.93 4.56
CA PHE A 142 -8.23 5.03 3.88
C PHE A 142 -8.51 5.16 2.38
N THR A 143 -8.15 6.32 1.81
CA THR A 143 -8.28 6.62 0.39
C THR A 143 -7.00 6.25 -0.35
N GLU A 144 -7.04 6.31 -1.67
CA GLU A 144 -5.85 6.06 -2.47
C GLU A 144 -4.80 7.16 -2.22
N LEU A 145 -3.58 6.73 -1.95
CA LEU A 145 -2.43 7.59 -1.69
C LEU A 145 -1.32 7.29 -2.70
N SER A 146 -0.91 8.29 -3.45
CA SER A 146 0.24 8.23 -4.35
C SER A 146 1.41 8.98 -3.73
N VAL A 147 2.55 8.30 -3.58
CA VAL A 147 3.80 8.85 -3.01
C VAL A 147 4.93 8.75 -4.04
N ASN A 148 5.56 9.88 -4.33
CA ASN A 148 6.84 9.88 -5.03
C ASN A 148 7.95 9.55 -4.01
N LEU A 149 8.51 8.35 -4.09
CA LEU A 149 9.51 7.81 -3.16
C LEU A 149 10.84 8.59 -3.17
N LYS A 150 11.12 9.33 -4.24
CA LYS A 150 12.33 10.14 -4.38
C LYS A 150 12.18 11.54 -3.79
N THR A 151 11.03 12.19 -4.01
CA THR A 151 10.79 13.56 -3.54
C THR A 151 10.03 13.62 -2.22
N GLY A 152 9.37 12.53 -1.81
CA GLY A 152 8.44 12.49 -0.69
C GLY A 152 7.12 13.20 -0.95
N THR A 153 6.84 13.61 -2.20
CA THR A 153 5.58 14.28 -2.56
C THR A 153 4.43 13.29 -2.49
N CYS A 154 3.35 13.69 -1.79
CA CYS A 154 2.16 12.88 -1.62
C CYS A 154 0.96 13.49 -2.35
N GLN A 155 0.10 12.64 -2.90
CA GLN A 155 -1.17 13.00 -3.52
C GLN A 155 -2.23 12.04 -3.01
N TYR A 156 -3.23 12.60 -2.32
CA TYR A 156 -4.43 11.86 -1.95
C TYR A 156 -5.42 11.94 -3.11
N GLN A 157 -6.05 10.83 -3.46
CA GLN A 157 -7.20 10.86 -4.37
C GLN A 157 -8.49 10.98 -3.55
N GLU A 158 -9.35 11.92 -3.95
CA GLU A 158 -10.68 12.16 -3.38
C GLU A 158 -11.75 11.25 -4.01
#